data_AF-A0A2W5U935-F1
#
_entry.id   AF-A0A2W5U935-F1
#
_cell.length_a   1.000
_cell.length_b   1.000
_cell.length_c   1.000
_cell.angle_alpha   90.00
_cell.angle_beta   90.00
_cell.angle_gamma   90.00
#
_symmetry.space_group_name_H-M   'P 1'
#
loop_
_entity.id
_entity.type
_entity.pdbx_description
1 polymer ?
#
loop_
_entity_poly.entity_id
_entity_poly.type
_entity_poly.pdbx_seq_one_letter_code
_entity_poly.pdbx_strand_id
1 'polypeptide(L)' 'MFLLGLDEIDRVKRAHGLQALTDLERETGVTRKTWREAMRTRGPKPVVLQALARLGARPNKILISDEQIVAVAA' A
#
# COMPACT_ATOMS: atom_id res chain seq x y z
N MET A 1 -13.15 1.91 9.63
CA MET A 1 -12.87 1.52 8.21
C MET A 1 -11.45 0.97 8.11
N PHE A 2 -11.15 0.07 7.16
CA PHE A 2 -9.76 -0.35 6.91
C PHE A 2 -9.08 0.53 5.88
N LEU A 3 -7.82 0.88 6.14
CA LEU A 3 -6.96 1.67 5.26
C LEU A 3 -5.67 0.91 4.96
N LEU A 4 -5.02 1.27 3.86
CA LEU A 4 -3.68 0.83 3.54
C LEU A 4 -2.66 1.47 4.50
N GLY A 5 -1.80 0.63 5.07
CA GLY A 5 -0.65 1.05 5.88
C GLY A 5 0.45 1.65 5.00
N LEU A 6 0.64 2.97 5.08
CA LEU A 6 1.63 3.68 4.25
C LEU A 6 3.06 3.24 4.58
N ASP A 7 3.38 3.03 5.86
CA ASP A 7 4.71 2.56 6.29
C ASP A 7 5.05 1.19 5.69
N GLU A 8 4.05 0.31 5.58
CA GLU A 8 4.23 -1.00 5.00
C GLU A 8 4.40 -0.94 3.48
N ILE A 9 3.65 -0.06 2.81
CA ILE A 9 3.85 0.24 1.39
C ILE A 9 5.27 0.76 1.15
N ASP A 10 5.74 1.72 1.96
CA ASP A 10 7.07 2.28 1.80
C ASP A 10 8.17 1.28 2.13
N ARG A 11 7.95 0.36 3.08
CA ARG A 11 8.87 -0.76 3.30
C ARG A 11 8.97 -1.64 2.07
N VAL A 12 7.84 -2.04 1.50
CA VAL A 12 7.80 -2.90 0.31
C VAL A 12 8.52 -2.21 -0.85
N LYS A 13 8.24 -0.93 -1.09
CA LYS A 13 8.95 -0.13 -2.09
C LYS A 13 10.46 -0.15 -1.87
N ARG A 14 10.92 0.10 -0.64
CA ARG A 14 12.35 0.08 -0.28
C ARG A 14 13.00 -1.29 -0.48
N ALA A 15 12.30 -2.37 -0.13
CA ALA A 15 12.82 -3.75 -0.27
C ALA A 15 13.06 -4.14 -1.73
N HIS A 16 12.32 -3.54 -2.67
CA HIS A 16 12.42 -3.80 -4.11
C HIS A 16 13.07 -2.64 -4.90
N GLY A 17 13.61 -1.62 -4.21
CA GLY A 17 14.21 -0.45 -4.86
C GLY A 17 13.24 0.41 -5.69
N LEU A 18 11.93 0.33 -5.43
CA LEU A 18 10.89 1.05 -6.19
C LEU A 18 10.76 2.48 -5.67
N GLN A 19 10.95 3.48 -6.54
CA GLN A 19 10.93 4.89 -6.13
C GLN A 19 9.66 5.60 -6.62
N ALA A 20 9.17 5.22 -7.79
CA ALA A 20 8.03 5.86 -8.44
C ALA A 20 6.83 4.91 -8.60
N LEU A 21 5.65 5.49 -8.83
CA LEU A 21 4.45 4.72 -9.15
C LEU A 21 4.58 3.96 -10.49
N THR A 22 5.43 4.43 -11.40
CA THR A 22 5.77 3.74 -12.65
C THR A 22 6.57 2.47 -12.40
N ASP A 23 7.37 2.42 -11.34
CA ASP A 23 8.09 1.20 -10.95
C ASP A 23 7.11 0.16 -10.41
N LEU A 24 6.16 0.59 -9.57
CA LEU A 24 5.09 -0.29 -9.08
C LEU A 24 4.25 -0.86 -10.22
N GLU A 25 3.92 -0.04 -11.23
CA GLU A 25 3.18 -0.53 -12.41
C GLU A 25 3.99 -1.55 -13.20
N ARG A 26 5.26 -1.27 -13.45
CA ARG A 26 6.17 -2.20 -14.14
C ARG A 26 6.29 -3.53 -13.39
N GLU A 27 6.44 -3.48 -12.07
CA GLU A 27 6.69 -4.66 -11.25
C GLU A 27 5.41 -5.49 -10.98
N THR A 28 4.25 -4.84 -10.89
CA THR A 28 3.01 -5.49 -10.43
C THR A 28 1.96 -5.67 -11.52
N GLY A 29 2.13 -5.00 -12.67
CA GLY A 29 1.11 -4.90 -13.73
C GLY A 29 -0.11 -4.06 -13.36
N VAL A 30 -0.17 -3.51 -12.14
CA VAL A 30 -1.27 -2.63 -11.70
C VAL A 30 -0.98 -1.21 -12.16
N THR A 31 -1.94 -0.59 -12.87
CA THR A 31 -1.70 0.71 -13.51
C THR A 31 -1.29 1.80 -12.52
N ARG A 32 -0.45 2.76 -12.97
CA ARG A 32 -0.09 3.95 -12.19
C ARG A 32 -1.31 4.73 -11.70
N LYS A 33 -2.41 4.76 -12.48
CA LYS A 33 -3.66 5.40 -12.08
C LYS A 33 -4.25 4.74 -10.84
N THR A 34 -4.33 3.41 -10.84
CA THR A 34 -4.82 2.62 -9.70
C THR A 34 -3.94 2.82 -8.46
N TRP A 35 -2.61 2.80 -8.63
CA TRP A 35 -1.68 3.09 -7.54
C TRP A 35 -1.85 4.50 -6.99
N ARG A 36 -1.91 5.51 -7.85
CA ARG A 36 -2.11 6.91 -7.45
C ARG A 36 -3.40 7.05 -6.64
N GLU A 37 -4.49 6.45 -7.09
CA GLU A 37 -5.76 6.49 -6.39
C GLU A 37 -5.66 5.81 -5.02
N ALA A 38 -5.09 4.60 -4.96
CA ALA A 38 -4.92 3.86 -3.72
C ALA A 38 -4.02 4.59 -2.71
N MET A 39 -2.95 5.27 -3.15
CA MET A 39 -2.12 6.09 -2.27
C MET A 39 -2.86 7.33 -1.75
N ARG A 40 -3.67 7.96 -2.62
CA ARG A 40 -4.42 9.18 -2.27
C ARG A 40 -5.57 8.89 -1.31
N THR A 41 -6.34 7.84 -1.55
CA THR A 41 -7.51 7.50 -0.73
C THR A 41 -7.18 6.56 0.42
N ARG A 42 -6.01 5.91 0.36
CA ARG A 42 -5.63 4.78 1.22
C ARG A 42 -6.64 3.63 1.19
N GLY A 43 -7.51 3.60 0.18
CA GLY A 43 -8.57 2.60 0.05
C GLY A 43 -7.98 1.22 -0.26
N PRO A 44 -8.34 0.18 0.51
CA PRO A 44 -7.81 -1.17 0.33
C PRO A 44 -8.46 -1.88 -0.86
N LYS A 45 -7.99 -1.56 -2.07
CA LYS A 45 -8.47 -2.22 -3.31
C LYS A 45 -7.92 -3.64 -3.41
N PRO A 46 -8.74 -4.66 -3.78
CA PRO A 46 -8.28 -6.04 -3.87
C PRO A 46 -7.05 -6.24 -4.76
N VAL A 47 -7.01 -5.58 -5.93
CA VAL A 47 -5.87 -5.68 -6.86
C VAL A 47 -4.58 -5.11 -6.28
N VAL A 48 -4.66 -4.05 -5.48
CA VAL A 48 -3.50 -3.41 -4.82
C VAL A 48 -3.01 -4.29 -3.67
N LEU A 49 -3.93 -4.87 -2.89
CA LEU A 49 -3.58 -5.82 -1.82
C LEU A 49 -2.89 -7.06 -2.38
N GLN A 50 -3.38 -7.64 -3.47
CA GLN A 50 -2.74 -8.77 -4.12
C GLN A 50 -1.35 -8.42 -4.65
N ALA A 51 -1.20 -7.25 -5.28
CA ALA A 51 0.09 -6.77 -5.76
C ALA A 51 1.09 -6.62 -4.61
N LEU A 52 0.69 -5.97 -3.52
CA LEU A 52 1.53 -5.80 -2.33
C LEU A 52 1.86 -7.14 -1.66
N ALA A 53 0.91 -8.08 -1.57
CA ALA A 53 1.15 -9.42 -1.04
C ALA A 53 2.19 -10.19 -1.88
N ARG A 54 2.13 -10.08 -3.22
CA ARG A 54 3.14 -10.66 -4.13
C ARG A 54 4.52 -10.04 -3.94
N LEU A 55 4.57 -8.74 -3.64
CA LEU A 55 5.81 -8.03 -3.29
C LEU A 55 6.28 -8.31 -1.84
N GLY A 56 5.62 -9.22 -1.11
CA GLY A 56 6.01 -9.63 0.23
C GLY A 56 5.56 -8.67 1.34
N ALA A 57 4.45 -7.94 1.14
CA ALA A 57 3.84 -7.15 2.19
C ALA A 57 3.40 -8.02 3.37
N ARG A 58 3.57 -7.49 4.58
CA ARG A 58 3.21 -8.16 5.83
C ARG A 58 1.70 -8.04 6.05
N PRO A 59 0.94 -9.17 6.11
CA PRO A 59 -0.53 -9.12 6.22
C PRO A 59 -1.04 -8.36 7.45
N ASN A 60 -0.30 -8.43 8.56
CA ASN A 60 -0.61 -7.75 9.82
C ASN A 60 -0.20 -6.27 9.85
N LYS A 61 0.36 -5.72 8.76
CA LYS A 61 0.79 -4.31 8.66
C LYS A 61 0.18 -3.58 7.47
N ILE A 62 -0.31 -4.31 6.46
CA ILE A 62 -0.82 -3.71 5.23
C ILE A 62 -2.24 -3.13 5.36
N LEU A 63 -3.06 -3.70 6.25
CA LEU A 63 -4.37 -3.16 6.62
C LEU A 63 -4.30 -2.62 8.03
N ILE A 64 -4.70 -1.37 8.20
CA ILE A 64 -4.83 -0.72 9.51
C ILE A 64 -6.28 -0.25 9.69
N SER A 65 -6.76 -0.25 10.94
CA SER A 65 -8.07 0.33 11.25
C SER A 65 -7.93 1.85 11.38
N ASP A 66 -8.84 2.60 10.75
CA ASP A 66 -8.92 4.06 10.84
C ASP A 66 -9.10 4.54 12.29
N GLU A 67 -9.84 3.78 13.11
CA GLU A 67 -10.03 4.05 14.54
C GLU A 67 -8.71 3.98 15.34
N GLN A 68 -7.74 3.18 14.89
CA GLN A 68 -6.43 3.08 15.54
C GLN A 68 -5.52 4.28 15.21
N ILE A 69 -5.78 5.02 14.13
CA ILE A 69 -4.97 6.19 13.77
C ILE A 69 -5.21 7.33 14.76
N VAL A 70 -6.45 7.47 15.24
CA VAL A 70 -6.83 8.53 16.21
C VAL A 70 -6.18 8.30 17.58
N ALA A 71 -6.03 7.03 18.00
CA ALA A 71 -5.51 6.69 19.32
C ALA A 71 -3.99 6.86 19.48
N VAL A 72 -3.22 6.96 18.39
CA VAL A 72 -1.75 7.15 18.44
C VAL A 72 -1.35 8.63 18.39
N ALA A 73 -2.27 9.51 17.99
CA ALA A 73 -2.04 10.95 17.86
C ALA A 73 -2.59 11.79 19.03
N ALA A 74 -3.21 11.15 20.04
CA ALA A 74 -3.74 11.76 21.26
C ALA A 74 -2.87 11.41 22.47
#